data_AF-A0A256G6X3-F1
#
_entry.id   AF-A0A256G6X3-F1
#
_cell.length_a   1.000
_cell.length_b   1.000
_cell.length_c   1.000
_cell.angle_alpha   90.00
_cell.angle_beta   90.00
_cell.angle_gamma   90.00
#
_symmetry.space_group_name_H-M   'P 1'
#
loop_
_entity.id
_entity.type
_entity.pdbx_description
1 polymer ?
#
loop_
_entity_poly.entity_id
_entity_poly.type
_entity_poly.pdbx_seq_one_letter_code
_entity_poly.pdbx_strand_id
1 'polypeptide(L)' 'MAVVVVIGITIIAWLVSKSFWTLLLAPISYAVLFSLCAWDNKILDVLEVTARKTPRTRNKSFWGTNSYGP' A
#
# COMPACT_ATOMS: atom_id res chain seq x y z
N MET A 1 -3.63 8.34 -6.46
CA MET A 1 -3.15 7.30 -5.52
C MET A 1 -4.08 7.08 -4.32
N ALA A 2 -4.40 8.09 -3.50
CA ALA A 2 -5.25 7.91 -2.31
C ALA A 2 -6.58 7.20 -2.59
N VAL A 3 -7.33 7.62 -3.62
CA VAL A 3 -8.60 7.00 -4.02
C VAL A 3 -8.46 5.50 -4.31
N VAL A 4 -7.37 5.10 -4.99
CA VAL A 4 -7.10 3.69 -5.32
C VAL A 4 -6.86 2.88 -4.04
N VAL A 5 -6.12 3.42 -3.08
CA VAL A 5 -5.85 2.77 -1.79
C VAL A 5 -7.14 2.61 -0.98
N VAL A 6 -7.96 3.66 -0.90
CA VAL A 6 -9.25 3.64 -0.19
C VAL A 6 -10.19 2.58 -0.77
N ILE A 7 -10.32 2.54 -2.10
CA ILE A 7 -11.15 1.55 -2.80
C ILE A 7 -10.58 0.13 -2.59
N GLY A 8 -9.26 -0.04 -2.71
CA GLY A 8 -8.62 -1.35 -2.51
C GLY A 8 -8.85 -1.91 -1.10
N ILE A 9 -8.63 -1.09 -0.07
CA ILE A 9 -8.85 -1.48 1.34
C ILE A 9 -10.31 -1.86 1.58
N THR A 10 -11.25 -1.07 1.08
CA THR A 10 -12.68 -1.33 1.28
C THR A 10 -13.17 -2.59 0.58
N ILE A 11 -12.71 -2.86 -0.65
CA ILE A 11 -12.99 -4.10 -1.37
C ILE A 11 -12.42 -5.30 -0.61
N ILE A 12 -11.16 -5.24 -0.18
CA ILE A 12 -10.52 -6.34 0.57
C ILE A 12 -11.27 -6.60 1.87
N ALA A 13 -11.60 -5.56 2.63
CA ALA A 13 -12.36 -5.69 3.88
C ALA A 13 -13.75 -6.28 3.65
N TRP A 14 -14.44 -5.88 2.57
CA TRP A 14 -15.71 -6.47 2.17
C TRP A 14 -15.55 -7.96 1.84
N LEU A 15 -14.55 -8.34 1.06
CA LEU A 15 -14.32 -9.74 0.68
C LEU A 15 -14.07 -10.64 1.88
N VAL A 16 -13.34 -10.14 2.88
CA VAL A 16 -13.01 -10.90 4.09
C VAL A 16 -14.23 -11.03 5.02
N SER A 17 -14.98 -9.96 5.24
CA SER A 17 -16.02 -9.93 6.28
C SER A 17 -17.46 -10.09 5.76
N LYS A 18 -17.71 -9.79 4.49
CA LYS A 18 -19.04 -9.76 3.84
C LYS A 18 -20.07 -8.92 4.61
N SER A 19 -19.61 -7.86 5.27
CA SER A 19 -20.42 -7.02 6.16
C SER A 19 -20.62 -5.62 5.59
N PHE A 20 -21.85 -5.09 5.72
CA PHE A 20 -22.18 -3.71 5.32
C PHE A 20 -21.32 -2.65 6.00
N TRP A 21 -20.87 -2.93 7.23
CA TRP A 21 -20.06 -2.00 8.02
C TRP A 21 -18.69 -1.71 7.43
N THR A 22 -18.20 -2.51 6.47
CA THR A 22 -16.91 -2.24 5.82
C THR A 22 -16.90 -0.97 4.97
N LEU A 23 -18.07 -0.46 4.58
CA LEU A 23 -18.18 0.84 3.90
C LEU A 23 -17.63 1.99 4.74
N LEU A 24 -17.68 1.88 6.08
CA LEU A 24 -17.08 2.88 6.98
C LEU A 24 -15.55 2.95 6.87
N LEU A 25 -14.89 1.91 6.35
CA LEU A 25 -13.46 1.97 6.10
C LEU A 25 -13.10 2.99 5.02
N ALA A 26 -14.03 3.35 4.11
CA ALA A 26 -13.76 4.37 3.11
C ALA A 26 -13.43 5.74 3.74
N PRO A 27 -14.34 6.37 4.52
CA PRO A 27 -14.04 7.66 5.16
C PRO A 27 -12.91 7.55 6.20
N ILE A 28 -12.82 6.43 6.94
CA ILE A 28 -11.75 6.25 7.95
C ILE A 28 -10.38 6.20 7.28
N SER A 29 -10.21 5.38 6.25
CA SER A 29 -8.93 5.28 5.53
C SER A 29 -8.56 6.58 4.86
N TYR A 30 -9.53 7.31 4.29
CA TYR A 30 -9.27 8.63 3.73
C TYR A 30 -8.79 9.62 4.80
N ALA A 31 -9.44 9.69 5.96
CA ALA A 31 -9.04 10.58 7.05
C ALA A 31 -7.62 10.29 7.55
N VAL A 32 -7.26 9.00 7.66
CA VAL A 32 -5.89 8.57 8.01
C VAL A 32 -4.90 8.99 6.94
N LEU A 33 -5.16 8.70 5.66
CA LEU A 33 -4.27 9.07 4.57
C LEU A 33 -4.12 10.59 4.43
N PHE A 34 -5.20 11.34 4.60
CA PHE A 34 -5.19 12.79 4.62
C PHE A 34 -4.32 13.30 5.76
N SER A 35 -4.47 12.77 6.97
CA SER A 35 -3.67 13.18 8.13
C SER A 35 -2.19 12.88 7.93
N LEU A 36 -1.85 11.73 7.34
CA LEU A 36 -0.48 11.39 6.94
C LEU A 36 0.05 12.39 5.90
N CYS A 37 -0.71 12.67 4.84
CA CYS A 37 -0.29 13.62 3.81
C CYS A 37 -0.18 15.06 4.32
N ALA A 38 -0.95 15.42 5.36
CA ALA A 38 -0.84 16.70 6.04
C ALA A 38 0.45 16.80 6.87
N TRP A 39 0.95 15.68 7.40
CA TRP A 39 2.24 15.61 8.08
C TRP A 39 3.42 15.61 7.10
N ASP A 40 3.33 14.80 6.04
CA ASP A 40 4.32 14.76 4.95
C ASP A 40 3.62 14.48 3.61
N ASN A 41 3.70 15.47 2.71
CA ASN A 41 3.04 15.42 1.41
C ASN A 41 3.63 14.39 0.44
N LYS A 42 4.77 13.76 0.77
CA LYS A 42 5.45 12.73 -0.05
C LYS A 42 5.18 11.31 0.38
N ILE A 43 4.40 11.08 1.43
CA ILE A 43 4.15 9.73 1.95
C ILE A 43 3.59 8.78 0.87
N LEU A 44 2.62 9.23 0.06
CA LEU A 44 2.03 8.38 -0.98
C LEU A 44 3.01 8.09 -2.12
N ASP A 45 3.88 9.06 -2.46
CA ASP A 45 4.92 8.90 -3.48
C ASP A 45 5.96 7.86 -3.00
N VAL A 46 6.38 7.95 -1.73
CA VAL A 46 7.31 6.99 -1.11
C VAL A 46 6.69 5.59 -1.04
N LEU A 47 5.42 5.49 -0.64
CA LEU A 47 4.69 4.22 -0.61
C LEU A 47 4.67 3.57 -2.00
N GLU A 48 4.38 4.35 -3.05
CA GLU A 48 4.36 3.84 -4.41
C GLU A 48 5.74 3.34 -4.86
N VAL A 49 6.79 4.15 -4.66
CA VAL A 49 8.16 3.79 -5.05
C VAL A 49 8.64 2.55 -4.29
N THR A 50 8.33 2.44 -3.01
CA THR A 50 8.71 1.29 -2.19
C THR A 50 7.93 0.04 -2.57
N ALA A 51 6.63 0.15 -2.87
CA ALA A 51 5.82 -0.96 -3.36
C ALA A 51 6.25 -1.46 -4.75
N ARG A 52 6.81 -0.60 -5.60
CA ARG A 52 7.36 -0.98 -6.91
C ARG A 52 8.72 -1.68 -6.83
N LYS A 53 9.44 -1.54 -5.72
CA LYS A 53 10.77 -2.16 -5.56
C LYS A 53 10.61 -3.62 -5.11
N THR A 54 11.16 -4.54 -5.89
CA THR A 54 11.27 -5.94 -5.47
C THR A 54 12.11 -6.03 -4.18
N PRO A 55 11.65 -6.74 -3.15
CA PRO A 55 12.41 -6.93 -1.91
C PRO A 55 13.79 -7.54 -2.20
N ARG A 56 14.77 -7.26 -1.33
CA ARG A 56 16.07 -7.93 -1.38
C ARG A 56 15.87 -9.44 -1.19
N THR A 57 16.25 -10.24 -2.18
CA THR A 57 16.24 -11.69 -2.08
C THR A 57 17.38 -12.14 -1.17
N ARG A 58 17.17 -13.21 -0.39
CA ARG A 58 18.17 -13.71 0.59
C ARG A 58 19.49 -14.14 -0.05
N ASN A 59 19.48 -14.46 -1.34
CA ASN A 59 20.64 -14.85 -2.14
C ASN A 59 21.45 -13.66 -2.70
N LYS A 60 21.06 -12.40 -2.41
CA LYS A 60 21.79 -11.21 -2.89
C LYS A 60 23.27 -11.20 -2.50
N SER A 61 23.61 -11.70 -1.31
CA SER A 61 25.01 -11.74 -0.87
C SER A 61 25.87 -12.66 -1.73
N PHE A 62 25.26 -13.70 -2.30
CA PHE A 62 25.93 -14.66 -3.15
C PHE A 62 26.01 -14.19 -4.61
N TRP A 63 24.94 -13.62 -5.16
CA TRP A 63 24.87 -13.20 -6.56
C TRP A 63 25.22 -11.73 -6.81
N GLY A 64 25.41 -10.92 -5.76
CA GLY A 64 25.66 -9.47 -5.85
C GLY A 64 24.45 -8.64 -6.29
N THR A 65 23.42 -9.25 -6.88
CA THR A 65 22.23 -8.59 -7.44
C THR A 65 20.92 -9.16 -6.89
N ASN A 66 19.84 -8.38 -7.02
CA ASN A 66 18.46 -8.79 -6.77
C ASN A 66 17.75 -8.94 -8.12
N SER A 67 17.88 -10.08 -8.78
CA SER A 67 17.09 -10.32 -10.00
C SER A 67 16.59 -11.75 -10.06
N TYR A 68 15.31 -11.90 -10.41
CA TYR A 68 14.76 -13.07 -11.09
C TYR A 68 14.95 -12.90 -12.60
N GLY A 69 16.19 -12.72 -13.06
CA GLY A 69 16.50 -12.69 -14.48
C GLY A 69 17.99 -12.43 -14.73
N PRO A 70 18.52 -12.88 -15.88
CA PRO A 70 19.75 -12.31 -16.44
C PRO A 70 19.64 -10.79 -16.59
#